data_AF-A0A4R1X884-F1
#
_entry.id   AF-A0A4R1X884-F1
#
_cell.length_a   1.000
_cell.length_b   1.000
_cell.length_c   1.000
_cell.angle_alpha   90.00
_cell.angle_beta   90.00
_cell.angle_gamma   90.00
#
_symmetry.space_group_name_H-M   'P 1'
#
loop_
_entity.id
_entity.type
_entity.pdbx_description
1 polymer ?
#
loop_
_entity_poly.entity_id
_entity_poly.type
_entity_poly.pdbx_seq_one_letter_code
_entity_poly.pdbx_strand_id
1 'polypeptide(L)'
;MSPQRSLPCDVTDPMSDTNPPYTVPGKSVVSPSLAALRESDRDRYLACLLAPPESQGPLAALYAFHAEIARVRDVVRDPLPGEIRLQWWRDALEDTSGAKADGNPLAEALLHTVREARLPIGVLLDMIDARVFDLYDDPMESRSALEGYAGETASALIQLACLILDPETARGSAEAAGHAGVAQTIAGLLMLAPIHRQRGQVYFPADLLGAIGLDRTSFLNGADRAANARAVQALTGLGREHLGKARAVSKTVSRGNRPAFATVALAEAVFTRAEKAGADVFERSIVPPQWRRQWWMWRAARSGRW
;
A
#
# COMPACT_ATOMS: atom_id res chain seq x y z
N MET A 1 -5.48 -70.17 72.54
CA MET A 1 -5.66 -71.23 71.54
C MET A 1 -5.91 -70.54 70.19
N SER A 2 -5.00 -70.75 69.24
CA SER A 2 -5.01 -70.23 67.85
C SER A 2 -6.20 -70.81 67.02
N PRO A 3 -6.33 -70.60 65.68
CA PRO A 3 -5.63 -69.70 64.73
C PRO A 3 -6.59 -69.00 63.70
N GLN A 4 -6.09 -68.11 62.84
CA GLN A 4 -6.18 -68.23 61.36
C GLN A 4 -5.69 -66.98 60.60
N ARG A 5 -5.13 -67.26 59.40
CA ARG A 5 -4.44 -66.38 58.43
C ARG A 5 -5.40 -65.63 57.51
N SER A 6 -4.99 -64.48 56.98
CA SER A 6 -5.05 -64.14 55.53
C SER A 6 -4.44 -62.76 55.24
N LEU A 7 -3.59 -62.68 54.21
CA LEU A 7 -3.10 -61.45 53.54
C LEU A 7 -4.11 -61.03 52.43
N PRO A 8 -3.81 -60.08 51.52
CA PRO A 8 -3.90 -58.62 51.60
C PRO A 8 -4.88 -58.04 50.55
N CYS A 9 -5.25 -56.75 50.60
CA CYS A 9 -5.81 -56.03 49.45
C CYS A 9 -5.51 -54.54 49.60
N ASP A 10 -4.43 -54.09 48.98
CA ASP A 10 -4.21 -52.69 48.65
C ASP A 10 -4.40 -52.56 47.15
N VAL A 11 -5.48 -51.90 46.75
CA VAL A 11 -5.78 -51.55 45.36
C VAL A 11 -6.21 -50.09 45.39
N THR A 12 -5.25 -49.19 45.19
CA THR A 12 -5.52 -47.86 44.65
C THR A 12 -4.67 -47.66 43.40
N ASP A 13 -5.38 -47.39 42.31
CA ASP A 13 -4.98 -47.09 40.94
C ASP A 13 -3.70 -46.25 40.77
N PRO A 14 -2.82 -46.57 39.80
CA PRO A 14 -1.87 -45.62 39.24
C PRO A 14 -2.26 -45.29 37.80
N MET A 15 -2.99 -44.19 37.58
CA MET A 15 -2.93 -43.47 36.30
C MET A 15 -3.00 -41.96 36.55
N SER A 16 -1.82 -41.38 36.80
CA SER A 16 -1.57 -39.97 36.63
C SER A 16 -1.53 -39.65 35.13
N ASP A 17 -2.64 -39.15 34.58
CA ASP A 17 -2.66 -38.51 33.27
C ASP A 17 -1.82 -37.22 33.34
N THR A 18 -0.53 -37.36 33.06
CA THR A 18 0.38 -36.26 32.76
C THR A 18 0.63 -36.26 31.27
N ASN A 19 -0.32 -35.71 30.52
CA ASN A 19 -0.06 -35.31 29.13
C ASN A 19 -0.15 -33.79 29.06
N PRO A 20 0.93 -33.09 28.62
CA PRO A 20 0.85 -31.66 28.38
C PRO A 20 -0.17 -31.38 27.26
N PRO A 21 -0.82 -30.20 27.25
CA PRO A 21 -1.82 -29.90 26.24
C PRO A 21 -1.17 -29.91 24.84
N TYR A 22 -1.67 -30.79 23.98
CA TYR A 22 -1.36 -30.81 22.56
C TYR A 22 -1.66 -29.42 21.97
N THR A 23 -0.62 -28.70 21.54
CA THR A 23 -0.78 -27.47 20.77
C THR A 23 -1.11 -27.86 19.33
N VAL A 24 -2.31 -27.52 18.88
CA VAL A 24 -2.73 -27.73 17.49
C VAL A 24 -2.00 -26.71 16.60
N PRO A 25 -1.12 -27.11 15.67
CA PRO A 25 -0.55 -26.18 14.70
C PRO A 25 -1.62 -25.90 13.62
N GLY A 26 -1.89 -24.63 13.33
CA GLY A 26 -2.57 -24.26 12.08
C GLY A 26 -3.99 -23.70 12.15
N LYS A 27 -4.26 -22.74 13.04
CA LYS A 27 -5.12 -21.61 12.64
C LYS A 27 -4.19 -20.42 12.37
N SER A 28 -3.96 -20.07 11.10
CA SER A 28 -3.30 -18.81 10.80
C SER A 28 -4.22 -17.70 11.30
N VAL A 29 -3.95 -17.17 12.49
CA VAL A 29 -4.54 -15.91 12.91
C VAL A 29 -4.05 -14.91 11.87
N VAL A 30 -4.94 -14.48 10.98
CA VAL A 30 -4.62 -13.43 10.00
C VAL A 30 -4.16 -12.24 10.82
N SER A 31 -2.95 -11.74 10.58
CA SER A 31 -2.43 -10.61 11.33
C SER A 31 -3.42 -9.43 11.24
N PRO A 32 -3.60 -8.63 12.30
CA PRO A 32 -4.53 -7.49 12.28
C PRO A 32 -4.32 -6.58 11.06
N SER A 33 -3.06 -6.39 10.64
CA SER A 33 -2.70 -5.62 9.44
C SER A 33 -3.20 -6.24 8.13
N LEU A 34 -3.16 -7.57 7.98
CA LEU A 34 -3.72 -8.26 6.80
C LEU A 34 -5.24 -8.16 6.76
N ALA A 35 -5.90 -8.22 7.92
CA ALA A 35 -7.35 -8.02 8.01
C ALA A 35 -7.73 -6.58 7.62
N ALA A 36 -7.02 -5.58 8.15
CA ALA A 36 -7.21 -4.18 7.78
C ALA A 36 -7.05 -3.95 6.28
N LEU A 37 -5.98 -4.50 5.66
CA LEU A 37 -5.77 -4.39 4.20
C LEU A 37 -6.87 -5.06 3.39
N ARG A 38 -7.39 -6.19 3.85
CA ARG A 38 -8.47 -6.89 3.14
C ARG A 38 -9.68 -5.99 2.93
N GLU A 39 -9.92 -5.08 3.86
CA GLU A 39 -11.01 -4.11 3.84
C GLU A 39 -10.64 -2.81 3.13
N SER A 40 -9.44 -2.27 3.37
CA SER A 40 -9.03 -0.95 2.88
C SER A 40 -8.30 -0.95 1.53
N ASP A 41 -7.46 -1.95 1.25
CA ASP A 41 -6.68 -2.07 0.01
C ASP A 41 -6.52 -3.55 -0.39
N ARG A 42 -7.52 -4.00 -1.15
CA ARG A 42 -7.59 -5.39 -1.61
C ARG A 42 -6.41 -5.80 -2.50
N ASP A 43 -5.86 -4.89 -3.29
CA ASP A 43 -4.76 -5.21 -4.20
C ASP A 43 -3.44 -5.38 -3.43
N ARG A 44 -3.18 -4.53 -2.42
CA ARG A 44 -2.03 -4.71 -1.52
C ARG A 44 -2.19 -5.90 -0.57
N TYR A 45 -3.41 -6.21 -0.12
CA TYR A 45 -3.69 -7.48 0.58
C TYR A 45 -3.25 -8.68 -0.26
N LEU A 46 -3.62 -8.71 -1.55
CA LEU A 46 -3.24 -9.79 -2.46
C LEU A 46 -1.74 -9.79 -2.74
N ALA A 47 -1.11 -8.61 -2.84
CA ALA A 47 0.33 -8.50 -3.00
C ALA A 47 1.10 -9.12 -1.81
N CYS A 48 0.63 -8.92 -0.56
CA CYS A 48 1.19 -9.62 0.61
C CYS A 48 1.12 -11.14 0.45
N LEU A 49 -0.01 -11.69 0.00
CA LEU A 49 -0.16 -13.14 -0.18
C LEU A 49 0.73 -13.73 -1.29
N LEU A 50 1.25 -12.89 -2.18
CA LEU A 50 2.20 -13.28 -3.24
C LEU A 50 3.66 -13.21 -2.78
N ALA A 51 3.93 -12.65 -1.60
CA ALA A 51 5.25 -12.57 -0.99
C ALA A 51 5.59 -13.83 -0.15
N PRO A 52 6.87 -14.07 0.17
CA PRO A 52 7.28 -15.13 1.09
C PRO A 52 6.51 -15.06 2.42
N PRO A 53 6.09 -16.20 3.01
CA PRO A 53 5.29 -16.25 4.24
C PRO A 53 5.82 -15.36 5.39
N GLU A 54 7.14 -15.35 5.58
CA GLU A 54 7.86 -14.59 6.60
C GLU A 54 7.75 -13.07 6.40
N SER A 55 7.60 -12.59 5.16
CA SER A 55 7.49 -11.17 4.84
C SER A 55 6.04 -10.68 4.81
N GLN A 56 5.04 -11.57 4.85
CA GLN A 56 3.63 -11.16 4.70
C GLN A 56 3.15 -10.26 5.82
N GLY A 57 3.53 -10.57 7.07
CA GLY A 57 3.19 -9.75 8.25
C GLY A 57 3.80 -8.35 8.18
N PRO A 58 5.13 -8.22 8.04
CA PRO A 58 5.80 -6.93 7.89
C PRO A 58 5.30 -6.10 6.70
N LEU A 59 5.13 -6.71 5.52
CA LEU A 59 4.55 -6.01 4.36
C LEU A 59 3.13 -5.54 4.63
N ALA A 60 2.32 -6.37 5.31
CA ALA A 60 0.97 -5.99 5.65
C ALA A 60 0.92 -4.81 6.61
N ALA A 61 1.81 -4.75 7.60
CA ALA A 61 1.90 -3.60 8.51
C ALA A 61 2.25 -2.31 7.77
N LEU A 62 3.28 -2.35 6.91
CA LEU A 62 3.69 -1.21 6.09
C LEU A 62 2.58 -0.75 5.13
N TYR A 63 1.96 -1.68 4.42
CA TYR A 63 0.90 -1.36 3.46
C TYR A 63 -0.38 -0.89 4.15
N ALA A 64 -0.73 -1.44 5.31
CA ALA A 64 -1.88 -1.00 6.09
C ALA A 64 -1.69 0.42 6.63
N PHE A 65 -0.48 0.75 7.12
CA PHE A 65 -0.12 2.13 7.48
C PHE A 65 -0.30 3.08 6.29
N HIS A 66 0.27 2.73 5.14
CA HIS A 66 0.15 3.55 3.93
C HIS A 66 -1.31 3.77 3.50
N ALA A 67 -2.14 2.72 3.59
CA ALA A 67 -3.56 2.81 3.31
C ALA A 67 -4.29 3.70 4.34
N GLU A 68 -3.93 3.61 5.62
CA GLU A 68 -4.57 4.38 6.69
C GLU A 68 -4.29 5.88 6.57
N ILE A 69 -3.05 6.28 6.29
CA ILE A 69 -2.71 7.70 6.09
C ILE A 69 -3.34 8.27 4.80
N ALA A 70 -3.47 7.46 3.75
CA ALA A 70 -4.15 7.86 2.52
C ALA A 70 -5.67 8.03 2.72
N ARG A 71 -6.26 7.16 3.55
CA ARG A 71 -7.70 7.16 3.85
C ARG A 71 -8.14 8.37 4.69
N VAL A 72 -7.23 9.09 5.34
CA VAL A 72 -7.58 10.24 6.19
C VAL A 72 -8.48 11.23 5.44
N ARG A 73 -8.15 11.56 4.19
CA ARG A 73 -8.97 12.45 3.35
C ARG A 73 -10.35 11.90 2.99
N ASP A 74 -10.54 10.58 3.02
CA ASP A 74 -11.86 9.97 2.77
C ASP A 74 -12.85 10.18 3.91
N VAL A 75 -12.34 10.39 5.13
CA VAL A 75 -13.12 10.36 6.37
C VAL A 75 -13.17 11.70 7.11
N VAL A 76 -12.43 12.70 6.65
CA VAL A 76 -12.48 14.08 7.18
C VAL A 76 -12.98 15.05 6.11
N ARG A 77 -13.70 16.09 6.54
CA ARG A 77 -14.17 17.17 5.65
C ARG A 77 -13.34 18.44 5.79
N ASP A 78 -12.90 18.73 7.01
CA ASP A 78 -12.07 19.88 7.32
C ASP A 78 -10.59 19.43 7.45
N PRO A 79 -9.60 20.26 7.06
CA PRO A 79 -8.18 19.90 7.14
C PRO A 79 -7.72 19.59 8.58
N LEU A 80 -8.16 20.37 9.57
CA LEU A 80 -7.66 20.29 10.95
C LEU A 80 -7.85 18.89 11.60
N PRO A 81 -9.04 18.25 11.57
CA PRO A 81 -9.17 16.86 12.01
C PRO A 81 -8.27 15.86 11.26
N GLY A 82 -7.97 16.12 9.99
CA GLY A 82 -7.03 15.32 9.21
C GLY A 82 -5.60 15.47 9.71
N GLU A 83 -5.17 16.70 9.95
CA GLU A 83 -3.85 17.00 10.49
C GLU A 83 -3.64 16.38 11.87
N ILE A 84 -4.64 16.42 12.75
CA ILE A 84 -4.56 15.76 14.07
C ILE A 84 -4.30 14.26 13.93
N ARG A 85 -4.94 13.59 12.96
CA ARG A 85 -4.75 12.16 12.72
C ARG A 85 -3.38 11.85 12.14
N LEU A 86 -2.91 12.66 11.19
CA LEU A 86 -1.57 12.52 10.62
C LEU A 86 -0.49 12.80 11.67
N GLN A 87 -0.69 13.82 12.51
CA GLN A 87 0.21 14.15 13.61
C GLN A 87 0.28 13.02 14.65
N TRP A 88 -0.84 12.35 14.95
CA TRP A 88 -0.82 11.17 15.83
C TRP A 88 0.11 10.07 15.29
N TRP A 89 0.09 9.84 13.97
CA TRP A 89 1.01 8.87 13.33
C TRP A 89 2.47 9.31 13.41
N ARG A 90 2.76 10.60 13.24
CA ARG A 90 4.11 11.15 13.43
C ARG A 90 4.60 10.91 14.85
N ASP A 91 3.80 11.31 15.84
CA ASP A 91 4.11 11.11 17.26
C ASP A 91 4.36 9.62 17.57
N ALA A 92 3.57 8.71 17.00
CA ALA A 92 3.70 7.28 17.23
C ALA A 92 4.99 6.71 16.62
N LEU A 93 5.46 7.23 15.48
CA LEU A 93 6.71 6.84 14.84
C LEU A 93 7.95 7.42 15.54
N GLU A 94 7.83 8.62 16.09
CA GLU A 94 8.91 9.32 16.81
C GLU A 94 9.05 8.84 18.27
N ASP A 95 8.00 8.22 18.85
CA ASP A 95 8.02 7.69 20.20
C ASP A 95 8.90 6.43 20.33
N THR A 96 10.14 6.64 20.76
CA THR A 96 11.10 5.55 21.02
C THR A 96 10.67 4.60 22.14
N SER A 97 9.80 5.04 23.06
CA SER A 97 9.30 4.18 24.15
C SER A 97 8.25 3.18 23.66
N GLY A 98 7.57 3.49 22.55
CA GLY A 98 6.46 2.70 22.02
C GLY A 98 5.13 2.87 22.77
N ALA A 99 5.08 3.68 23.82
CA ALA A 99 3.89 3.89 24.63
C ALA A 99 2.72 4.51 23.85
N LYS A 100 3.00 5.37 22.87
CA LYS A 100 1.98 5.99 22.00
C LYS A 100 1.29 4.97 21.10
N ALA A 101 2.00 3.91 20.71
CA ALA A 101 1.45 2.84 19.87
C ALA A 101 0.69 1.78 20.67
N ASP A 102 0.88 1.72 21.99
CA ASP A 102 0.25 0.73 22.87
C ASP A 102 -1.28 0.78 22.75
N GLY A 103 -1.89 -0.38 22.48
CA GLY A 103 -3.33 -0.51 22.26
C GLY A 103 -3.78 -0.17 20.83
N ASN A 104 -2.86 0.19 19.92
CA ASN A 104 -3.12 0.26 18.48
C ASN A 104 -2.36 -0.87 17.74
N PRO A 105 -3.04 -1.98 17.41
CA PRO A 105 -2.39 -3.15 16.82
C PRO A 105 -1.66 -2.87 15.50
N LEU A 106 -2.12 -1.88 14.72
CA LEU A 106 -1.46 -1.53 13.46
C LEU A 106 -0.17 -0.75 13.72
N ALA A 107 -0.19 0.22 14.64
CA ALA A 107 0.99 0.99 15.00
C ALA A 107 2.06 0.11 15.68
N GLU A 108 1.64 -0.81 16.57
CA GLU A 108 2.54 -1.80 17.18
C GLU A 108 3.22 -2.67 16.12
N ALA A 109 2.44 -3.21 15.17
CA ALA A 109 2.98 -4.03 14.07
C ALA A 109 3.93 -3.25 13.16
N LEU A 110 3.61 -1.98 12.89
CA LEU A 110 4.48 -1.10 12.11
C LEU A 110 5.80 -0.82 12.84
N LEU A 111 5.76 -0.44 14.11
CA LEU A 111 6.98 -0.17 14.89
C LEU A 111 7.85 -1.41 15.06
N HIS A 112 7.23 -2.58 15.25
CA HIS A 112 7.97 -3.85 15.23
C HIS A 112 8.67 -4.05 13.87
N THR A 113 7.94 -3.85 12.76
CA THR A 113 8.48 -3.95 11.40
C THR A 113 9.62 -2.96 11.15
N VAL A 114 9.50 -1.71 11.61
CA VAL A 114 10.53 -0.67 11.51
C VAL A 114 11.81 -1.11 12.20
N ARG A 115 11.72 -1.69 13.41
CA ARG A 115 12.88 -2.17 14.18
C ARG A 115 13.54 -3.37 13.51
N GLU A 116 12.76 -4.40 13.19
CA GLU A 116 13.28 -5.66 12.62
C GLU A 116 13.90 -5.46 11.23
N ALA A 117 13.21 -4.74 10.35
CA ALA A 117 13.70 -4.48 8.99
C ALA A 117 14.61 -3.24 8.89
N ARG A 118 14.89 -2.56 10.02
CA ARG A 118 15.70 -1.33 10.10
C ARG A 118 15.24 -0.26 9.09
N LEU A 119 13.93 -0.06 9.01
CA LEU A 119 13.36 0.90 8.07
C LEU A 119 13.71 2.34 8.48
N PRO A 120 14.05 3.21 7.52
CA PRO A 120 14.33 4.61 7.81
C PRO A 120 13.03 5.33 8.23
N ILE A 121 12.91 5.66 9.51
CA ILE A 121 11.73 6.37 10.06
C ILE A 121 11.47 7.68 9.32
N GLY A 122 12.51 8.42 8.92
CA GLY A 122 12.38 9.65 8.14
C GLY A 122 11.49 9.47 6.91
N VAL A 123 11.66 8.39 6.16
CA VAL A 123 10.85 8.10 4.95
C VAL A 123 9.37 7.87 5.28
N LEU A 124 9.06 7.32 6.46
CA LEU A 124 7.67 7.14 6.92
C LEU A 124 7.06 8.48 7.38
N LEU A 125 7.86 9.39 7.92
CA LEU A 125 7.44 10.75 8.26
C LEU A 125 7.21 11.58 7.00
N ASP A 126 8.11 11.48 6.01
CA ASP A 126 7.97 12.15 4.71
C ASP A 126 6.69 11.68 3.97
N MET A 127 6.36 10.38 4.07
CA MET A 127 5.07 9.84 3.60
C MET A 127 3.87 10.53 4.26
N ILE A 128 3.93 10.81 5.56
CA ILE A 128 2.85 11.48 6.29
C ILE A 128 2.74 12.93 5.85
N ASP A 129 3.87 13.63 5.72
CA ASP A 129 3.91 15.03 5.29
C ASP A 129 3.38 15.20 3.87
N ALA A 130 3.70 14.28 2.97
CA ALA A 130 3.13 14.26 1.63
C ALA A 130 1.60 14.09 1.62
N ARG A 131 1.01 13.43 2.63
CA ARG A 131 -0.45 13.26 2.77
C ARG A 131 -1.16 14.50 3.30
N VAL A 132 -0.43 15.47 3.86
CA VAL A 132 -1.01 16.77 4.23
C VAL A 132 -1.60 17.45 3.00
N PHE A 133 -0.93 17.36 1.83
CA PHE A 133 -1.46 17.87 0.55
C PHE A 133 -2.88 17.38 0.29
N ASP A 134 -3.17 16.10 0.55
CA ASP A 134 -4.47 15.50 0.27
C ASP A 134 -5.59 16.13 1.12
N LEU A 135 -5.28 16.79 2.24
CA LEU A 135 -6.25 17.45 3.13
C LEU A 135 -6.71 18.81 2.60
N TYR A 136 -5.89 19.43 1.77
CA TYR A 136 -6.16 20.72 1.16
C TYR A 136 -6.68 20.55 -0.26
N ASP A 137 -7.36 21.56 -0.77
CA ASP A 137 -7.90 21.57 -2.13
C ASP A 137 -7.03 22.39 -3.10
N ASP A 138 -5.76 22.53 -2.75
CA ASP A 138 -4.77 23.23 -3.56
C ASP A 138 -4.46 22.41 -4.83
N PRO A 139 -4.25 23.09 -5.97
CA PRO A 139 -3.94 22.40 -7.20
C PRO A 139 -2.53 21.77 -7.11
N MET A 140 -2.37 20.59 -7.71
CA MET A 140 -1.03 20.05 -7.99
C MET A 140 -0.32 21.00 -8.98
N GLU A 141 0.67 21.75 -8.53
CA GLU A 141 1.20 22.90 -9.30
C GLU A 141 1.86 22.51 -10.62
N SER A 142 2.61 21.41 -10.62
CA SER A 142 3.44 21.03 -11.75
C SER A 142 3.63 19.52 -11.87
N ARG A 143 4.14 19.09 -13.03
CA ARG A 143 4.61 17.72 -13.23
C ARG A 143 5.63 17.32 -12.15
N SER A 144 6.55 18.21 -11.80
CA SER A 144 7.57 17.95 -10.77
C SER A 144 6.95 17.78 -9.39
N ALA A 145 5.90 18.54 -9.06
CA ALA A 145 5.19 18.39 -7.79
C ALA A 145 4.50 17.02 -7.70
N LEU A 146 3.87 16.55 -8.80
CA LEU A 146 3.26 15.22 -8.86
C LEU A 146 4.30 14.11 -8.73
N GLU A 147 5.45 14.26 -9.39
CA GLU A 147 6.57 13.33 -9.29
C GLU A 147 7.13 13.29 -7.86
N GLY A 148 7.27 14.44 -7.20
CA GLY A 148 7.69 14.53 -5.79
C GLY A 148 6.70 13.87 -4.84
N TYR A 149 5.40 14.16 -4.97
CA TYR A 149 4.34 13.51 -4.21
C TYR A 149 4.37 11.97 -4.40
N ALA A 150 4.54 11.50 -5.64
CA ALA A 150 4.65 10.07 -5.91
C ALA A 150 5.97 9.46 -5.40
N GLY A 151 7.04 10.25 -5.35
CA GLY A 151 8.32 9.90 -4.74
C GLY A 151 8.16 9.56 -3.26
N GLU A 152 7.60 10.51 -2.50
CA GLU A 152 7.41 10.36 -1.05
C GLU A 152 6.30 9.37 -0.68
N THR A 153 5.40 9.03 -1.60
CA THR A 153 4.31 8.07 -1.32
C THR A 153 4.58 6.69 -1.93
N ALA A 154 4.18 6.44 -3.17
CA ALA A 154 4.20 5.12 -3.78
C ALA A 154 5.63 4.60 -4.04
N SER A 155 6.55 5.48 -4.41
CA SER A 155 7.94 5.09 -4.73
C SER A 155 8.68 4.70 -3.46
N ALA A 156 8.58 5.51 -2.41
CA ALA A 156 9.10 5.19 -1.08
C ALA A 156 8.49 3.89 -0.55
N LEU A 157 7.20 3.64 -0.77
CA LEU A 157 6.55 2.40 -0.34
C LEU A 157 7.15 1.15 -1.00
N ILE A 158 7.43 1.19 -2.30
CA ILE A 158 8.07 0.09 -3.02
C ILE A 158 9.50 -0.12 -2.48
N GLN A 159 10.24 0.95 -2.19
CA GLN A 159 11.59 0.86 -1.64
C GLN A 159 11.61 0.26 -0.22
N LEU A 160 10.71 0.70 0.67
CA LEU A 160 10.56 0.12 2.01
C LEU A 160 10.14 -1.36 1.94
N ALA A 161 9.26 -1.72 1.00
CA ALA A 161 8.90 -3.13 0.77
C ALA A 161 10.09 -3.97 0.29
N CYS A 162 11.00 -3.40 -0.52
CA CYS A 162 12.24 -4.08 -0.89
C CYS A 162 13.16 -4.31 0.32
N LEU A 163 13.27 -3.35 1.24
CA LEU A 163 14.04 -3.51 2.47
C LEU A 163 13.49 -4.64 3.37
N ILE A 164 12.16 -4.80 3.40
CA ILE A 164 11.50 -5.90 4.13
C ILE A 164 11.76 -7.26 3.46
N LEU A 165 11.74 -7.30 2.13
CA LEU A 165 11.82 -8.54 1.35
C LEU A 165 13.24 -9.09 1.23
N ASP A 166 14.19 -8.23 0.83
CA ASP A 166 15.57 -8.62 0.54
C ASP A 166 16.47 -7.37 0.72
N PRO A 167 16.87 -7.06 1.97
CA PRO A 167 17.59 -5.84 2.29
C PRO A 167 18.96 -5.74 1.61
N GLU A 168 19.63 -6.88 1.39
CA GLU A 168 20.96 -6.93 0.76
C GLU A 168 20.91 -6.47 -0.70
N THR A 169 19.82 -6.77 -1.41
CA THR A 169 19.66 -6.37 -2.82
C THR A 169 18.71 -5.19 -3.03
N ALA A 170 18.09 -4.67 -1.97
CA ALA A 170 17.11 -3.59 -2.01
C ALA A 170 17.63 -2.34 -2.73
N ARG A 171 18.90 -1.96 -2.50
CA ARG A 171 19.53 -0.80 -3.15
C ARG A 171 19.52 -0.89 -4.67
N GLY A 172 19.63 -2.09 -5.24
CA GLY A 172 19.55 -2.31 -6.69
C GLY A 172 18.18 -2.00 -7.28
N SER A 173 17.13 -1.98 -6.47
CA SER A 173 15.75 -1.72 -6.89
C SER A 173 15.38 -0.23 -6.86
N ALA A 174 16.22 0.66 -6.31
CA ALA A 174 15.85 2.05 -6.02
C ALA A 174 15.39 2.85 -7.24
N GLU A 175 16.14 2.82 -8.34
CA GLU A 175 15.80 3.53 -9.58
C GLU A 175 14.50 3.00 -10.20
N ALA A 176 14.35 1.67 -10.25
CA ALA A 176 13.14 1.02 -10.73
C ALA A 176 11.92 1.40 -9.86
N ALA A 177 12.09 1.39 -8.54
CA ALA A 177 11.04 1.73 -7.57
C ALA A 177 10.61 3.20 -7.68
N GLY A 178 11.56 4.12 -7.88
CA GLY A 178 11.30 5.54 -8.15
C GLY A 178 10.32 5.74 -9.31
N HIS A 179 10.66 5.20 -10.49
CA HIS A 179 9.81 5.35 -11.65
C HIS A 179 8.52 4.51 -11.58
N ALA A 180 8.59 3.30 -11.02
CA ALA A 180 7.41 2.44 -10.87
C ALA A 180 6.37 3.07 -9.92
N GLY A 181 6.81 3.72 -8.85
CA GLY A 181 5.94 4.43 -7.92
C GLY A 181 5.20 5.58 -8.58
N VAL A 182 5.86 6.39 -9.40
CA VAL A 182 5.19 7.44 -10.19
C VAL A 182 4.11 6.86 -11.13
N ALA A 183 4.44 5.81 -11.87
CA ALA A 183 3.46 5.15 -12.73
C ALA A 183 2.27 4.59 -11.93
N GLN A 184 2.52 3.99 -10.77
CA GLN A 184 1.48 3.46 -9.89
C GLN A 184 0.60 4.56 -9.29
N THR A 185 1.18 5.69 -8.88
CA THR A 185 0.42 6.86 -8.41
C THR A 185 -0.52 7.36 -9.49
N ILE A 186 -0.02 7.56 -10.72
CA ILE A 186 -0.85 8.03 -11.84
C ILE A 186 -1.98 7.04 -12.15
N ALA A 187 -1.70 5.73 -12.15
CA ALA A 187 -2.73 4.72 -12.33
C ALA A 187 -3.78 4.76 -11.22
N GLY A 188 -3.36 4.95 -9.96
CA GLY A 188 -4.26 5.14 -8.82
C GLY A 188 -5.18 6.35 -9.00
N LEU A 189 -4.60 7.50 -9.36
CA LEU A 189 -5.34 8.75 -9.60
C LEU A 189 -6.39 8.58 -10.71
N LEU A 190 -6.06 7.87 -11.79
CA LEU A 190 -7.00 7.60 -12.88
C LEU A 190 -8.13 6.65 -12.45
N MET A 191 -7.85 5.65 -11.60
CA MET A 191 -8.88 4.77 -11.05
C MET A 191 -9.84 5.49 -10.09
N LEU A 192 -9.34 6.50 -9.37
CA LEU A 192 -10.08 7.29 -8.39
C LEU A 192 -10.62 8.62 -8.95
N ALA A 193 -10.38 8.90 -10.24
CA ALA A 193 -10.76 10.15 -10.88
C ALA A 193 -12.22 10.58 -10.67
N PRO A 194 -13.23 9.67 -10.69
CA PRO A 194 -14.61 10.07 -10.39
C PRO A 194 -14.78 10.63 -8.98
N ILE A 195 -14.14 10.01 -7.99
CA ILE A 195 -14.23 10.40 -6.57
C ILE A 195 -13.49 11.72 -6.36
N HIS A 196 -12.29 11.87 -6.92
CA HIS A 196 -11.52 13.11 -6.83
C HIS A 196 -12.30 14.29 -7.41
N ARG A 197 -12.91 14.10 -8.58
CA ARG A 197 -13.74 15.13 -9.21
C ARG A 197 -14.96 15.50 -8.36
N GLN A 198 -15.69 14.50 -7.85
CA GLN A 198 -16.84 14.75 -6.98
C GLN A 198 -16.48 15.58 -5.74
N ARG A 199 -15.25 15.43 -5.25
CA ARG A 199 -14.72 16.14 -4.09
C ARG A 199 -14.00 17.44 -4.44
N GLY A 200 -13.94 17.83 -5.72
CA GLY A 200 -13.25 19.05 -6.16
C GLY A 200 -11.72 18.99 -6.09
N GLN A 201 -11.15 17.79 -5.99
CA GLN A 201 -9.70 17.55 -5.91
C GLN A 201 -9.08 17.47 -7.31
N VAL A 202 -7.93 18.13 -7.49
CA VAL A 202 -7.22 18.18 -8.78
C VAL A 202 -5.76 17.78 -8.60
N TYR A 203 -5.50 16.48 -8.77
CA TYR A 203 -4.14 15.91 -8.80
C TYR A 203 -3.46 16.03 -10.17
N PHE A 204 -4.21 16.44 -11.20
CA PHE A 204 -3.65 16.71 -12.52
C PHE A 204 -2.79 17.97 -12.43
N PRO A 205 -1.52 17.94 -12.89
CA PRO A 205 -0.65 19.10 -12.84
C PRO A 205 -1.23 20.33 -13.52
N ALA A 206 -1.17 21.48 -12.86
CA ALA A 206 -1.74 22.73 -13.37
C ALA A 206 -1.03 23.23 -14.64
N ASP A 207 0.30 23.03 -14.74
CA ASP A 207 1.07 23.29 -15.96
C ASP A 207 0.57 22.47 -17.17
N LEU A 208 0.27 21.18 -16.95
CA LEU A 208 -0.28 20.27 -17.94
C LEU A 208 -1.69 20.67 -18.34
N LEU A 209 -2.55 21.02 -17.37
CA LEU A 209 -3.90 21.52 -17.65
C LEU A 209 -3.86 22.84 -18.43
N GLY A 210 -3.00 23.77 -18.03
CA GLY A 210 -2.82 25.06 -18.68
C GLY A 210 -2.38 24.93 -20.14
N ALA A 211 -1.47 24.00 -20.46
CA ALA A 211 -1.06 23.70 -21.83
C ALA A 211 -2.20 23.19 -22.74
N ILE A 212 -3.28 22.66 -22.15
CA ILE A 212 -4.48 22.17 -22.85
C ILE A 212 -5.56 23.26 -22.94
N GLY A 213 -5.37 24.39 -22.24
CA GLY A 213 -6.34 25.47 -22.12
C GLY A 213 -7.35 25.23 -20.98
N LEU A 214 -7.00 24.40 -19.99
CA LEU A 214 -7.81 24.15 -18.81
C LEU A 214 -7.21 24.83 -17.57
N ASP A 215 -8.09 25.31 -16.72
CA ASP A 215 -7.81 25.67 -15.34
C ASP A 215 -8.56 24.74 -14.38
N ARG A 216 -8.40 24.92 -13.07
CA ARG A 216 -9.09 24.12 -12.05
C ARG A 216 -10.61 24.11 -12.26
N THR A 217 -11.19 25.28 -12.52
CA THR A 217 -12.65 25.47 -12.60
C THR A 217 -13.23 24.78 -13.84
N SER A 218 -12.66 25.04 -15.02
CA SER A 218 -13.05 24.42 -16.29
C SER A 218 -12.81 22.92 -16.30
N PHE A 219 -11.69 22.45 -15.73
CA PHE A 219 -11.41 21.02 -15.56
C PHE A 219 -12.49 20.31 -14.74
N LEU A 220 -12.83 20.86 -13.56
CA LEU A 220 -13.85 20.31 -12.64
C LEU A 220 -15.28 20.49 -13.17
N ASN A 221 -15.55 21.53 -13.95
CA ASN A 221 -16.82 21.71 -14.64
C ASN A 221 -17.02 20.64 -15.73
N GLY A 222 -16.03 20.45 -16.61
CA GLY A 222 -16.00 19.38 -17.62
C GLY A 222 -16.95 19.54 -18.80
N ALA A 223 -17.46 20.75 -19.04
CA ALA A 223 -18.19 21.05 -20.26
C ALA A 223 -17.35 20.74 -21.52
N ASP A 224 -16.04 21.04 -21.49
CA ASP A 224 -15.12 20.67 -22.57
C ASP A 224 -14.61 19.23 -22.40
N ARG A 225 -15.43 18.26 -22.82
CA ARG A 225 -15.06 16.84 -22.79
C ARG A 225 -13.81 16.53 -23.63
N ALA A 226 -13.57 17.28 -24.71
CA ALA A 226 -12.42 17.04 -25.58
C ALA A 226 -11.11 17.49 -24.89
N ALA A 227 -11.11 18.63 -24.21
CA ALA A 227 -10.00 19.06 -23.37
C ALA A 227 -9.77 18.11 -22.19
N ASN A 228 -10.83 17.67 -21.50
CA ASN A 228 -10.70 16.70 -20.41
C ASN A 228 -10.13 15.35 -20.89
N ALA A 229 -10.51 14.88 -22.08
CA ALA A 229 -9.91 13.69 -22.69
C ALA A 229 -8.42 13.89 -23.02
N ARG A 230 -8.03 15.06 -23.53
CA ARG A 230 -6.61 15.41 -23.74
C ARG A 230 -5.83 15.45 -22.43
N ALA A 231 -6.43 15.94 -21.34
CA ALA A 231 -5.78 15.94 -20.01
C ALA A 231 -5.51 14.51 -19.52
N VAL A 232 -6.48 13.60 -19.70
CA VAL A 232 -6.32 12.16 -19.41
C VAL A 232 -5.21 11.55 -20.26
N GLN A 233 -5.16 11.87 -21.56
CA GLN A 233 -4.10 11.40 -22.45
C GLN A 233 -2.71 11.90 -22.00
N ALA A 234 -2.58 13.18 -21.66
CA ALA A 234 -1.32 13.76 -21.21
C ALA A 234 -0.84 13.14 -19.90
N LEU A 235 -1.72 12.98 -18.91
CA LEU A 235 -1.38 12.32 -17.64
C LEU A 235 -1.01 10.85 -17.86
N THR A 236 -1.72 10.15 -18.75
CA THR A 236 -1.41 8.76 -19.11
C THR A 236 -0.06 8.65 -19.82
N GLY A 237 0.27 9.61 -20.69
CA GLY A 237 1.58 9.71 -21.33
C GLY A 237 2.72 9.82 -20.33
N LEU A 238 2.56 10.68 -19.31
CA LEU A 238 3.50 10.80 -18.20
C LEU A 238 3.64 9.46 -17.44
N GLY A 239 2.53 8.81 -17.12
CA GLY A 239 2.54 7.50 -16.46
C GLY A 239 3.29 6.43 -17.25
N ARG A 240 3.09 6.38 -18.58
CA ARG A 240 3.82 5.46 -19.47
C ARG A 240 5.30 5.80 -19.60
N GLU A 241 5.66 7.08 -19.59
CA GLU A 241 7.06 7.51 -19.60
C GLU A 241 7.80 6.91 -18.39
N HIS A 242 7.25 7.07 -17.19
CA HIS A 242 7.83 6.50 -15.97
C HIS A 242 7.79 4.98 -15.98
N LEU A 243 6.69 4.35 -16.39
CA LEU A 243 6.61 2.89 -16.49
C LEU A 243 7.67 2.32 -17.44
N GLY A 244 7.94 3.01 -18.56
CA GLY A 244 9.00 2.69 -19.51
C GLY A 244 10.40 2.78 -18.90
N LYS A 245 10.71 3.89 -18.22
CA LYS A 245 12.00 4.09 -17.51
C LYS A 245 12.21 3.00 -16.46
N ALA A 246 11.19 2.71 -15.66
CA ALA A 246 11.24 1.68 -14.64
C ALA A 246 11.52 0.28 -15.27
N ARG A 247 10.82 -0.06 -16.37
CA ARG A 247 11.02 -1.34 -17.09
C ARG A 247 12.41 -1.45 -17.70
N ALA A 248 13.00 -0.34 -18.19
CA ALA A 248 14.33 -0.32 -18.77
C ALA A 248 15.41 -0.79 -17.77
N VAL A 249 15.24 -0.46 -16.49
CA VAL A 249 16.15 -0.85 -15.41
C VAL A 249 15.65 -2.06 -14.60
N SER A 250 14.55 -2.71 -15.00
CA SER A 250 13.96 -3.86 -14.27
C SER A 250 14.91 -5.03 -13.99
N LYS A 251 16.00 -5.16 -14.76
CA LYS A 251 17.04 -6.17 -14.53
C LYS A 251 17.84 -5.94 -13.25
N THR A 252 17.84 -4.73 -12.69
CA THR A 252 18.50 -4.42 -11.41
C THR A 252 17.68 -4.92 -10.21
N VAL A 253 16.39 -5.19 -10.41
CA VAL A 253 15.49 -5.74 -9.38
C VAL A 253 15.77 -7.24 -9.20
N SER A 254 16.27 -7.59 -8.02
CA SER A 254 16.54 -8.98 -7.64
C SER A 254 15.28 -9.83 -7.62
N ARG A 255 15.42 -11.16 -7.65
CA ARG A 255 14.27 -12.07 -7.52
C ARG A 255 13.55 -11.90 -6.18
N GLY A 256 14.28 -11.66 -5.09
CA GLY A 256 13.71 -11.44 -3.76
C GLY A 256 12.84 -10.19 -3.69
N ASN A 257 13.18 -9.14 -4.45
CA ASN A 257 12.46 -7.86 -4.44
C ASN A 257 11.29 -7.76 -5.42
N ARG A 258 11.12 -8.71 -6.35
CA ARG A 258 10.00 -8.68 -7.32
C ARG A 258 8.60 -8.55 -6.71
N PRO A 259 8.27 -9.17 -5.55
CA PRO A 259 6.95 -9.01 -4.94
C PRO A 259 6.59 -7.56 -4.59
N ALA A 260 7.57 -6.69 -4.28
CA ALA A 260 7.32 -5.27 -4.00
C ALA A 260 6.71 -4.52 -5.19
N PHE A 261 6.91 -5.02 -6.41
CA PHE A 261 6.43 -4.42 -7.66
C PHE A 261 5.10 -5.03 -8.15
N ALA A 262 4.47 -5.92 -7.38
CA ALA A 262 3.30 -6.67 -7.85
C ALA A 262 2.17 -5.74 -8.32
N THR A 263 1.86 -4.69 -7.57
CA THR A 263 0.79 -3.72 -7.87
C THR A 263 1.11 -2.79 -9.04
N VAL A 264 2.39 -2.64 -9.40
CA VAL A 264 2.83 -1.89 -10.59
C VAL A 264 2.28 -2.52 -11.88
N ALA A 265 2.05 -3.84 -11.88
CA ALA A 265 1.51 -4.59 -13.01
C ALA A 265 0.11 -4.13 -13.47
N LEU A 266 -0.57 -3.32 -12.66
CA LEU A 266 -1.87 -2.75 -13.00
C LEU A 266 -1.75 -1.52 -13.91
N ALA A 267 -0.62 -0.81 -13.88
CA ALA A 267 -0.48 0.53 -14.46
C ALA A 267 -0.80 0.57 -15.96
N GLU A 268 -0.15 -0.28 -16.77
CA GLU A 268 -0.36 -0.30 -18.23
C GLU A 268 -1.82 -0.55 -18.63
N ALA A 269 -2.49 -1.46 -17.92
CA ALA A 269 -3.88 -1.79 -18.19
C ALA A 269 -4.82 -0.64 -17.80
N VAL A 270 -4.53 0.05 -16.70
CA VAL A 270 -5.26 1.26 -16.29
C VAL A 270 -5.06 2.38 -17.30
N PHE A 271 -3.83 2.64 -17.74
CA PHE A 271 -3.50 3.62 -18.77
C PHE A 271 -4.27 3.39 -20.07
N THR A 272 -4.25 2.15 -20.56
CA THR A 272 -5.00 1.76 -21.76
C THR A 272 -6.51 1.97 -21.61
N ARG A 273 -7.06 1.71 -20.41
CA ARG A 273 -8.48 1.90 -20.11
C ARG A 273 -8.86 3.37 -19.95
N ALA A 274 -7.98 4.18 -19.35
CA ALA A 274 -8.16 5.61 -19.19
C ALA A 274 -8.20 6.33 -20.54
N GLU A 275 -7.26 6.05 -21.44
CA GLU A 275 -7.26 6.63 -22.79
C GLU A 275 -8.49 6.22 -23.60
N LYS A 276 -8.89 4.94 -23.50
CA LYS A 276 -10.11 4.48 -24.17
C LYS A 276 -11.37 5.17 -23.63
N ALA A 277 -11.41 5.47 -22.34
CA ALA A 277 -12.52 6.18 -21.71
C ALA A 277 -12.51 7.68 -22.01
N GLY A 278 -11.33 8.29 -22.19
CA GLY A 278 -11.19 9.74 -22.32
C GLY A 278 -11.82 10.46 -21.13
N ALA A 279 -12.70 11.43 -21.39
CA ALA A 279 -13.41 12.16 -20.35
C ALA A 279 -14.35 11.29 -19.50
N ASP A 280 -14.80 10.12 -19.99
CA ASP A 280 -15.69 9.23 -19.22
C ASP A 280 -15.02 8.67 -17.96
N VAL A 281 -13.67 8.76 -17.85
CA VAL A 281 -12.91 8.38 -16.64
C VAL A 281 -13.36 9.14 -15.40
N PHE A 282 -13.94 10.33 -15.59
CA PHE A 282 -14.43 11.19 -14.51
C PHE A 282 -15.84 10.86 -14.02
N GLU A 283 -16.54 9.97 -14.73
CA GLU A 283 -17.94 9.61 -14.45
C GLU A 283 -18.09 8.12 -14.14
N ARG A 284 -17.18 7.29 -14.65
CA ARG A 284 -17.29 5.83 -14.59
C ARG A 284 -15.99 5.21 -14.11
N SER A 285 -16.12 4.17 -13.31
CA SER A 285 -14.97 3.42 -12.85
C SER A 285 -14.27 2.72 -14.03
N ILE A 286 -12.98 3.01 -14.20
CA ILE A 286 -12.10 2.28 -15.11
C ILE A 286 -11.34 1.16 -14.39
N VAL A 287 -11.65 0.85 -13.13
CA VAL A 287 -10.96 -0.19 -12.36
C VAL A 287 -11.09 -1.54 -13.09
N PRO A 288 -9.98 -2.23 -13.40
CA PRO A 288 -10.04 -3.55 -14.02
C PRO A 288 -10.71 -4.59 -13.11
N PRO A 289 -11.38 -5.63 -13.64
CA PRO A 289 -11.95 -6.70 -12.82
C PRO A 289 -10.92 -7.38 -11.91
N GLN A 290 -11.31 -7.72 -10.67
CA GLN A 290 -10.39 -8.21 -9.63
C GLN A 290 -9.57 -9.43 -10.08
N TRP A 291 -10.18 -10.40 -10.78
CA TRP A 291 -9.48 -11.60 -11.25
C TRP A 291 -8.35 -11.28 -12.25
N ARG A 292 -8.50 -10.22 -13.07
CA ARG A 292 -7.43 -9.78 -13.98
C ARG A 292 -6.29 -9.15 -13.22
N ARG A 293 -6.61 -8.31 -12.23
CA ARG A 293 -5.61 -7.67 -11.36
C ARG A 293 -4.80 -8.72 -10.61
N GLN A 294 -5.47 -9.70 -10.00
CA GLN A 294 -4.85 -10.87 -9.35
C GLN A 294 -3.90 -11.60 -10.29
N TRP A 295 -4.36 -11.91 -11.51
CA TRP A 295 -3.54 -12.58 -12.51
C TRP A 295 -2.28 -11.77 -12.90
N TRP A 296 -2.43 -10.46 -13.12
CA TRP A 296 -1.31 -9.59 -13.47
C TRP A 296 -0.30 -9.47 -12.32
N MET A 297 -0.77 -9.27 -11.09
CA MET A 297 0.07 -9.21 -9.91
C MET A 297 0.82 -10.53 -9.68
N TRP A 298 0.14 -11.68 -9.79
CA TRP A 298 0.76 -13.00 -9.68
C TRP A 298 1.85 -13.20 -10.73
N ARG A 299 1.55 -12.88 -12.00
CA ARG A 299 2.53 -12.97 -13.10
C ARG A 299 3.73 -12.06 -12.85
N ALA A 300 3.51 -10.83 -12.39
CA ALA A 300 4.57 -9.87 -12.10
C ALA A 300 5.46 -10.32 -10.94
N ALA A 301 4.88 -10.78 -9.84
CA ALA A 301 5.63 -11.29 -8.69
C ALA A 301 6.56 -12.46 -9.06
N ARG A 302 6.12 -13.36 -9.96
CA ARG A 302 6.94 -14.50 -10.41
C ARG A 302 7.97 -14.13 -11.48
N SER A 303 7.55 -13.38 -12.50
CA SER A 303 8.37 -13.12 -13.69
C SER A 303 9.22 -11.85 -13.61
N GLY A 304 8.88 -10.92 -12.71
CA GLY A 304 9.44 -9.56 -12.68
C GLY A 304 8.93 -8.67 -13.82
N ARG A 305 7.91 -9.12 -14.58
CA ARG A 305 7.35 -8.38 -15.73
C ARG A 305 6.04 -7.72 -15.35
N TRP A 306 6.11 -6.48 -14.89
CA TRP A 306 5.00 -5.57 -14.64
C TRP A 306 4.85 -4.56 -15.78
#